data_AF-A0A161M426-F1
#
_entry.id   AF-A0A161M426-F1
#
_cell.length_a   1.000
_cell.length_b   1.000
_cell.length_c   1.000
_cell.angle_alpha   90.00
_cell.angle_beta   90.00
_cell.angle_gamma   90.00
#
_symmetry.space_group_name_H-M   'P 1'
#
loop_
_entity.id
_entity.type
_entity.pdbx_description
1 polymer ?
#
loop_
_entity_poly.entity_id
_entity_poly.type
_entity_poly.pdbx_seq_one_letter_code
_entity_poly.pdbx_strand_id
1 'polypeptide(L)'
;MNLFKMNGILEDHLQSIEDFVLVEDKIVTYKWVSKFLKVHTNTAKQLLHAFATKEEFAKKLLVTYFISGEVKNESGVKFCLVNRDDVEKS
;
A
#
# COMPACT_ATOMS: atom_id res chain seq x y z
N MET A 1 -10.69 -4.64 24.90
CA MET A 1 -9.39 -4.73 24.22
C MET A 1 -8.67 -3.39 24.43
N ASN A 2 -7.48 -3.36 25.05
CA ASN A 2 -6.82 -2.10 25.47
C ASN A 2 -6.07 -1.42 24.30
N LEU A 3 -6.17 -0.08 24.19
CA LEU A 3 -5.53 0.74 23.14
C LEU A 3 -4.02 0.47 22.99
N PHE A 4 -3.29 0.31 24.09
CA PHE A 4 -1.85 0.02 24.07
C PHE A 4 -1.50 -1.28 23.34
N LYS A 5 -2.37 -2.30 23.43
CA LYS A 5 -2.17 -3.58 22.75
C LYS A 5 -2.51 -3.50 21.25
N MET A 6 -3.35 -2.54 20.85
CA MET A 6 -3.69 -2.28 19.45
C MET A 6 -2.56 -1.54 18.72
N ASN A 7 -1.89 -0.60 19.39
CA ASN A 7 -0.76 0.11 18.79
C ASN A 7 0.41 -0.84 18.48
N GLY A 8 0.78 -1.72 19.42
CA GLY A 8 1.87 -2.69 19.18
C GLY A 8 1.67 -3.58 17.96
N ILE A 9 0.43 -4.03 17.68
CA ILE A 9 0.12 -4.85 16.50
C ILE A 9 0.30 -4.06 15.20
N LEU A 10 -0.04 -2.76 15.20
CA LEU A 10 0.15 -1.90 14.04
C LEU A 10 1.63 -1.68 13.75
N GLU A 11 2.42 -1.37 14.79
CA GLU A 11 3.88 -1.26 14.67
C GLU A 11 4.51 -2.55 14.11
N ASP A 12 4.14 -3.73 14.65
CA ASP A 12 4.64 -5.02 14.17
C ASP A 12 4.32 -5.29 12.69
N HIS A 13 3.11 -4.89 12.26
CA HIS A 13 2.69 -5.01 10.87
C HIS A 13 3.46 -4.08 9.93
N LEU A 14 3.73 -2.84 10.35
CA LEU A 14 4.53 -1.90 9.58
C LEU A 14 5.98 -2.35 9.50
N GLN A 15 6.56 -2.85 10.60
CA GLN A 15 7.91 -3.40 10.61
C GLN A 15 8.03 -4.59 9.66
N SER A 16 7.05 -5.50 9.66
CA SER A 16 7.03 -6.64 8.73
C SER A 16 7.09 -6.16 7.27
N ILE A 17 6.27 -5.16 6.90
CA ILE A 17 6.26 -4.61 5.54
C ILE A 17 7.61 -3.97 5.20
N GLU A 18 8.19 -3.23 6.14
CA GLU A 18 9.50 -2.62 5.99
C GLU A 18 10.59 -3.66 5.73
N ASP A 19 10.63 -4.74 6.50
CA ASP A 19 11.58 -5.83 6.33
C ASP A 19 11.41 -6.50 4.96
N PHE A 20 10.17 -6.78 4.53
CA PHE A 20 9.94 -7.40 3.22
C PHE A 20 10.46 -6.55 2.07
N VAL A 21 10.32 -5.23 2.14
CA VAL A 21 10.69 -4.34 1.05
C VAL A 21 12.17 -3.97 1.11
N LEU A 22 12.67 -3.57 2.28
CA LEU A 22 14.00 -2.96 2.41
C LEU A 22 15.10 -3.96 2.75
N VAL A 23 14.75 -5.11 3.36
CA VAL A 23 15.72 -6.14 3.76
C VAL A 23 15.65 -7.33 2.82
N GLU A 24 14.45 -7.81 2.52
CA GLU A 24 14.24 -9.00 1.69
C GLU A 24 14.09 -8.71 0.19
N ASP A 25 14.05 -7.44 -0.21
CA ASP A 25 13.94 -6.98 -1.61
C ASP A 25 12.75 -7.60 -2.37
N LYS A 26 11.60 -7.72 -1.70
CA LYS A 26 10.38 -8.29 -2.27
C LYS A 26 9.48 -7.22 -2.91
N ILE A 27 8.85 -7.61 -4.01
CA ILE A 27 7.68 -6.89 -4.54
C ILE A 27 6.47 -7.21 -3.63
N VAL A 28 5.99 -6.20 -2.91
CA VAL A 28 4.90 -6.34 -1.95
C VAL A 28 3.60 -5.77 -2.51
N THR A 29 2.57 -6.62 -2.62
CA THR A 29 1.21 -6.22 -3.04
C THR A 29 0.22 -6.29 -1.89
N TYR A 30 -0.86 -5.52 -1.95
CA TYR A 30 -1.90 -5.54 -0.90
C TYR A 30 -2.50 -6.94 -0.71
N LYS A 31 -2.59 -7.75 -1.79
CA LYS A 31 -3.13 -9.10 -1.71
C LYS A 31 -2.17 -10.04 -0.99
N TRP A 32 -0.88 -9.89 -1.22
CA TRP A 32 0.14 -10.65 -0.51
C TRP A 32 0.16 -10.30 0.98
N VAL A 33 0.16 -9.01 1.32
CA VAL A 33 0.11 -8.53 2.72
C VAL A 33 -1.14 -9.04 3.43
N SER A 34 -2.31 -8.99 2.79
CA SER A 34 -3.56 -9.48 3.40
C SER A 34 -3.49 -10.97 3.78
N LYS A 35 -2.82 -11.78 2.96
CA LYS A 35 -2.67 -13.21 3.21
C LYS A 35 -1.62 -13.48 4.29
N PHE A 36 -0.50 -12.77 4.22
CA PHE A 36 0.62 -12.94 5.15
C PHE A 36 0.24 -12.52 6.57
N LEU A 37 -0.28 -11.31 6.73
CA LEU A 37 -0.66 -10.74 8.03
C LEU A 37 -2.06 -11.19 8.51
N LYS A 38 -2.81 -11.95 7.67
CA LYS A 38 -4.19 -12.39 7.94
C LYS A 38 -5.15 -11.24 8.26
N VAL A 39 -5.00 -10.12 7.55
CA VAL A 39 -5.84 -8.92 7.68
C VAL A 39 -6.76 -8.76 6.47
N HIS A 40 -7.84 -7.99 6.63
CA HIS A 40 -8.73 -7.68 5.52
C HIS A 40 -7.98 -6.92 4.40
N THR A 41 -8.40 -7.12 3.15
CA THR A 41 -7.76 -6.52 1.97
C THR A 41 -7.63 -5.00 2.07
N ASN A 42 -8.63 -4.31 2.60
CA ASN A 42 -8.57 -2.86 2.77
C ASN A 42 -7.62 -2.43 3.89
N THR A 43 -7.49 -3.22 4.97
CA THR A 43 -6.50 -2.98 6.02
C THR A 43 -5.08 -3.12 5.46
N ALA A 44 -4.83 -4.13 4.62
CA ALA A 44 -3.55 -4.26 3.93
C ALA A 44 -3.23 -3.06 3.02
N LYS A 45 -4.22 -2.50 2.31
CA LYS A 45 -4.06 -1.26 1.53
C LYS A 45 -3.68 -0.07 2.43
N GLN A 46 -4.36 0.07 3.58
CA GLN A 46 -4.08 1.15 4.54
C GLN A 46 -2.67 1.01 5.15
N LEU A 47 -2.24 -0.20 5.48
CA LEU A 47 -0.88 -0.48 5.97
C LEU A 47 0.18 -0.13 4.93
N LEU A 48 0.00 -0.55 3.68
CA LEU A 48 0.91 -0.21 2.58
C LEU A 48 0.95 1.30 2.33
N HIS A 49 -0.20 1.99 2.40
CA HIS A 49 -0.25 3.44 2.28
C HIS A 49 0.54 4.10 3.41
N ALA A 50 0.30 3.71 4.66
CA ALA A 50 1.02 4.24 5.82
C ALA A 50 2.54 4.05 5.72
N PHE A 51 3.00 2.88 5.27
CA PHE A 51 4.41 2.63 5.00
C PHE A 51 4.96 3.49 3.86
N ALA A 52 4.24 3.56 2.73
CA ALA A 52 4.66 4.31 1.55
C ALA A 52 4.76 5.83 1.80
N THR A 53 3.97 6.38 2.72
CA THR A 53 3.99 7.81 3.09
C THR A 53 5.07 8.18 4.10
N LYS A 54 5.90 7.24 4.55
CA LYS A 54 7.06 7.56 5.41
C LYS A 54 8.12 8.30 4.59
N GLU A 55 8.38 9.57 4.93
CA GLU A 55 9.33 10.45 4.23
C GLU A 55 10.76 9.86 4.17
N GLU A 56 11.18 9.15 5.22
CA GLU A 56 12.49 8.49 5.30
C GLU A 56 12.74 7.45 4.18
N PHE A 57 11.65 6.92 3.58
CA PHE A 57 11.70 5.94 2.51
C PHE A 57 11.24 6.49 1.16
N ALA A 58 10.80 7.75 1.07
CA ALA A 58 10.18 8.30 -0.14
C ALA A 58 11.08 8.16 -1.39
N LYS A 59 12.40 8.28 -1.24
CA LYS A 59 13.38 8.14 -2.35
C LYS A 59 13.85 6.70 -2.60
N LYS A 60 13.52 5.77 -1.72
CA LYS A 60 13.93 4.35 -1.79
C LYS A 60 12.83 3.45 -2.34
N LEU A 61 11.60 3.94 -2.42
CA LEU A 61 10.43 3.15 -2.78
C LEU A 61 9.94 3.45 -4.19
N LEU A 62 9.73 2.39 -4.97
CA LEU A 62 8.88 2.43 -6.15
C LEU A 62 7.46 2.06 -5.72
N VAL A 63 6.50 2.96 -5.96
CA VAL A 63 5.11 2.77 -5.53
C VAL A 63 4.18 2.88 -6.73
N THR A 64 3.36 1.85 -6.91
CA THR A 64 2.34 1.77 -7.95
C THR A 64 0.95 1.79 -7.31
N TYR A 65 0.10 2.69 -7.79
CA TYR A 65 -1.29 2.84 -7.38
C TYR A 65 -2.22 2.23 -8.42
N PHE A 66 -3.39 1.78 -7.98
CA PHE A 66 -4.48 1.36 -8.85
C PHE A 66 -5.57 2.44 -8.83
N ILE A 67 -5.83 3.04 -9.99
CA ILE A 67 -6.86 4.06 -10.15
C ILE A 67 -7.97 3.49 -11.03
N SER A 68 -9.21 3.80 -10.68
CA SER A 68 -10.39 3.39 -11.42
C SER A 68 -11.41 4.52 -11.46
N GLY A 69 -12.06 4.72 -12.59
CA GLY A 69 -13.08 5.75 -12.74
C GLY A 69 -13.73 5.75 -14.12
N GLU A 70 -14.79 6.54 -14.25
CA GLU A 70 -15.43 6.80 -15.54
C GLU A 70 -14.66 7.88 -16.30
N VAL A 71 -14.47 7.68 -17.61
CA VAL A 71 -13.77 8.65 -18.46
C VAL A 71 -14.81 9.51 -19.17
N LYS A 72 -14.69 10.83 -19.00
CA LYS A 72 -15.63 11.79 -19.61
C LYS A 72 -15.63 11.63 -21.12
N ASN A 73 -16.83 11.52 -21.70
CA ASN A 73 -17.07 11.32 -23.14
C ASN A 73 -16.67 9.93 -23.68
N GLU A 74 -16.37 8.98 -22.82
CA GLU A 74 -16.22 7.56 -23.19
C GLU A 74 -17.31 6.75 -22.47
N SER A 75 -17.77 5.67 -23.12
CA SER A 75 -18.65 4.70 -22.43
C SER A 75 -17.77 3.66 -21.74
N GLY A 76 -17.75 3.68 -20.40
CA GLY A 76 -17.10 2.63 -19.61
C GLY A 76 -16.34 3.13 -18.38
N VAL A 77 -15.81 2.16 -17.62
CA VAL A 77 -14.92 2.39 -16.48
C VAL A 77 -13.51 2.00 -16.88
N LYS A 78 -12.56 2.92 -16.71
CA LYS A 78 -11.14 2.67 -16.93
C LYS A 78 -10.50 2.23 -15.63
N PHE A 79 -9.56 1.29 -15.74
CA PHE A 79 -8.73 0.81 -14.65
C PHE A 79 -7.27 0.93 -15.10
N CYS A 80 -6.42 1.55 -14.28
CA CYS A 80 -5.00 1.69 -14.60
C CYS A 80 -4.12 1.48 -13.37
N LEU A 81 -2.92 0.97 -13.62
CA LEU A 81 -1.82 0.97 -12.67
C LEU A 81 -0.89 2.12 -13.03
N VAL A 82 -0.58 2.96 -12.06
CA VAL A 82 0.17 4.20 -12.27
C VAL A 82 1.24 4.34 -11.20
N ASN A 83 2.42 4.81 -11.59
CA ASN A 83 3.46 5.12 -10.62
C ASN A 83 3.09 6.37 -9.83
N ARG A 84 3.65 6.51 -8.63
CA ARG A 84 3.46 7.67 -7.74
C ARG A 84 3.53 9.01 -8.48
N ASP A 85 4.51 9.17 -9.36
CA ASP A 85 4.79 10.45 -10.03
C ASP A 85 3.77 10.82 -11.13
N ASP A 86 2.90 9.87 -11.50
CA ASP A 86 1.91 10.03 -12.58
C ASP A 86 0.46 9.99 -12.09
N VAL A 87 0.24 9.79 -10.79
CA VAL A 87 -1.11 9.71 -10.19
C VAL A 87 -1.96 10.94 -10.55
N GLU A 88 -1.41 12.14 -10.41
CA GLU A 88 -2.14 13.40 -10.70
C GLU A 88 -2.38 13.67 -12.19
N LYS A 89 -1.73 12.90 -13.08
CA LYS A 89 -1.88 13.03 -14.54
C LYS A 89 -2.88 12.02 -15.12
N SER A 90 -3.39 11.12 -14.28
CA SER A 90 -4.09 9.89 -14.69
C SER A 90 -5.60 10.05 -14.86
#